data_AF-A0A397T2J8-F1
#
_entry.id   AF-A0A397T2J8-F1
#
_cell.length_a   1.000
_cell.length_b   1.000
_cell.length_c   1.000
_cell.angle_alpha   90.00
_cell.angle_beta   90.00
_cell.angle_gamma   90.00
#
_symmetry.space_group_name_H-M   'P 1'
#
loop_
_entity.id
_entity.type
_entity.pdbx_description
1 polymer ?
#
loop_
_entity_poly.entity_id
_entity_poly.type
_entity_poly.pdbx_seq_one_letter_code
_entity_poly.pdbx_strand_id
1 'polypeptide(L)'
;GVIPYLAPEIFESGKYSTASDAYSMGMIMWEITTGCKPFANVAHDIKLIYEIFDGERPKITEDTPECFAKFMKKCWETDPKKRPSIVEIKNTFR
;
A
#
# COMPACT_ATOMS: atom_id res chain seq x y z
N GLY A 1 -4.90 13.61 -2.60
CA GLY A 1 -3.69 13.50 -3.45
C GLY A 1 -3.38 12.05 -3.72
N VAL A 2 -2.35 11.79 -4.53
CA VAL A 2 -1.90 10.43 -4.90
C VAL A 2 -0.77 9.89 -4.01
N ILE A 3 -0.22 10.73 -3.12
CA ILE A 3 0.90 10.38 -2.24
C ILE A 3 0.69 9.05 -1.50
N PRO A 4 -0.49 8.75 -0.92
CA PRO A 4 -0.70 7.49 -0.21
C PRO A 4 -0.52 6.22 -1.04
N TYR A 5 -0.72 6.30 -2.35
CA TYR A 5 -0.64 5.14 -3.24
C TYR A 5 0.79 4.93 -3.76
N LEU A 6 1.70 5.89 -3.56
CA LEU A 6 3.08 5.78 -4.03
C LEU A 6 3.90 5.01 -2.99
N ALA A 7 4.64 4.02 -3.48
CA ALA A 7 5.58 3.27 -2.67
C ALA A 7 6.72 4.18 -2.16
N PRO A 8 7.24 3.96 -0.94
CA PRO A 8 8.22 4.85 -0.32
C PRO A 8 9.47 5.05 -1.19
N GLU A 9 9.96 4.00 -1.84
CA GLU A 9 11.16 4.08 -2.69
C GLU A 9 11.02 4.97 -3.93
N ILE A 10 9.79 5.31 -4.34
CA ILE A 10 9.53 6.22 -5.47
C ILE A 10 9.92 7.64 -5.08
N PHE A 11 9.71 8.05 -3.82
CA PHE A 11 10.02 9.41 -3.40
C PHE A 11 11.52 9.71 -3.42
N GLU A 12 12.36 8.69 -3.23
CA GLU A 12 13.82 8.82 -3.29
C GLU A 12 14.35 8.65 -4.72
N SER A 13 13.92 7.58 -5.42
CA SER A 13 14.52 7.19 -6.70
C SER A 13 13.83 7.78 -7.93
N GLY A 14 12.56 8.19 -7.80
CA GLY A 14 11.69 8.56 -8.91
C GLY A 14 11.37 7.41 -9.88
N LYS A 15 11.79 6.17 -9.57
CA LYS A 15 11.67 5.01 -10.45
C LYS A 15 10.50 4.13 -10.05
N TYR A 16 9.66 3.83 -11.03
CA TYR A 16 8.56 2.88 -10.89
C TYR A 16 9.03 1.46 -11.18
N SER A 17 8.44 0.50 -10.49
CA SER A 17 8.71 -0.93 -10.66
C SER A 17 7.44 -1.75 -10.43
N THR A 18 7.47 -3.02 -10.84
CA THR A 18 6.37 -3.95 -10.53
C THR A 18 6.13 -4.11 -9.02
N ALA A 19 7.17 -3.94 -8.19
CA ALA A 19 7.04 -3.96 -6.73
C ALA A 19 6.38 -2.69 -6.18
N SER A 20 6.55 -1.53 -6.84
CA SER A 20 5.81 -0.32 -6.47
C SER A 20 4.35 -0.43 -6.88
N ASP A 21 4.04 -1.06 -8.01
CA ASP A 21 2.66 -1.32 -8.43
C ASP A 21 1.94 -2.25 -7.44
N ALA A 22 2.64 -3.26 -6.91
CA ALA A 22 2.11 -4.13 -5.86
C ALA A 22 1.75 -3.36 -4.59
N TYR A 23 2.55 -2.37 -4.21
CA TYR A 23 2.23 -1.48 -3.08
C TYR A 23 0.94 -0.69 -3.34
N SER A 24 0.85 -0.04 -4.51
CA SER A 24 -0.35 0.71 -4.95
C SER A 24 -1.59 -0.18 -4.91
N MET A 25 -1.48 -1.43 -5.36
CA MET A 25 -2.56 -2.41 -5.30
C MET A 25 -3.04 -2.66 -3.86
N GLY A 26 -2.12 -2.78 -2.90
CA GLY A 26 -2.47 -2.91 -1.48
C GLY A 26 -3.25 -1.71 -0.94
N MET A 27 -2.89 -0.50 -1.35
CA MET A 27 -3.61 0.72 -0.97
C MET A 27 -5.00 0.81 -1.62
N ILE A 28 -5.13 0.42 -2.88
CA ILE A 28 -6.42 0.35 -3.59
C ILE A 28 -7.33 -0.68 -2.93
N MET A 29 -6.80 -1.85 -2.55
CA MET A 29 -7.58 -2.86 -1.84
C MET A 29 -8.12 -2.33 -0.51
N TRP A 30 -7.31 -1.60 0.24
CA TRP A 30 -7.76 -0.98 1.49
C TRP A 30 -8.84 0.08 1.26
N GLU A 31 -8.73 0.86 0.18
CA GLU A 31 -9.79 1.80 -0.22
C GLU A 31 -11.08 1.06 -0.57
N ILE A 32 -11.00 -0.07 -1.27
CA ILE A 32 -12.18 -0.88 -1.62
C ILE A 32 -12.82 -1.46 -0.35
N THR A 33 -12.02 -1.94 0.62
CA THR A 33 -12.57 -2.53 1.84
C THR A 33 -13.21 -1.49 2.75
N THR A 34 -12.71 -0.26 2.77
CA THR A 34 -13.19 0.79 3.67
C THR A 34 -14.14 1.80 3.01
N GLY A 35 -14.20 1.83 1.68
CA GLY A 35 -14.85 2.90 0.92
C GLY A 35 -14.20 4.28 1.09
N CYS A 36 -13.03 4.36 1.73
CA CYS A 36 -12.38 5.59 2.12
C CYS A 36 -11.01 5.73 1.46
N LYS A 37 -10.60 6.98 1.17
CA LYS A 37 -9.24 7.24 0.67
C LYS A 37 -8.20 6.97 1.77
N PRO A 38 -7.07 6.31 1.48
CA PRO A 38 -5.98 6.16 2.44
C PRO A 38 -5.53 7.52 2.95
N PHE A 39 -5.39 7.66 4.27
CA PHE A 39 -5.02 8.91 4.94
C PHE A 39 -5.92 10.10 4.56
N ALA A 40 -7.23 9.89 4.42
CA ALA A 40 -8.18 10.94 4.06
C ALA A 40 -8.17 12.16 5.02
N ASN A 41 -7.83 11.92 6.29
CA ASN A 41 -7.82 12.94 7.35
C ASN A 41 -6.46 13.62 7.56
N VAL A 42 -5.46 13.31 6.74
CA VAL A 42 -4.10 13.86 6.86
C VAL A 42 -3.81 14.75 5.66
N ALA A 43 -3.05 15.83 5.87
CA ALA A 43 -2.56 16.64 4.77
C ALA A 43 -1.61 15.82 3.89
N HIS A 44 -1.79 15.87 2.57
CA HIS A 44 -0.94 15.14 1.62
C HIS A 44 0.29 15.97 1.30
N ASP A 45 1.16 16.14 2.29
CA ASP A 45 2.36 16.95 2.25
C ASP A 45 3.63 16.13 2.56
N ILE A 46 4.76 16.82 2.71
CA ILE A 46 6.06 16.21 3.00
C ILE A 46 6.02 15.42 4.33
N LYS A 47 5.20 15.83 5.30
CA LYS A 47 5.11 15.12 6.59
C LYS A 47 4.54 13.72 6.38
N LEU A 48 3.48 13.59 5.59
CA LEU A 48 2.91 12.28 5.26
C LEU A 48 3.91 11.37 4.53
N ILE A 49 4.75 11.94 3.66
CA ILE A 49 5.83 11.18 2.98
C ILE A 49 6.78 10.57 4.02
N TYR A 50 7.24 11.36 5.00
CA TYR A 50 8.10 10.85 6.07
C TYR A 50 7.42 9.78 6.92
N GLU A 51 6.14 9.97 7.30
CA GLU A 51 5.37 8.97 8.03
C GLU A 51 5.29 7.64 7.25
N ILE A 52 5.04 7.69 5.93
CA ILE A 52 5.02 6.49 5.07
C ILE A 52 6.40 5.79 5.01
N PHE A 53 7.49 6.57 4.95
CA PHE A 53 8.86 6.06 5.01
C PHE A 53 9.17 5.36 6.33
N ASP A 54 8.70 5.92 7.45
CA ASP A 54 8.86 5.36 8.80
C ASP A 54 7.99 4.10 9.02
N GLY A 55 7.16 3.75 8.04
CA GLY A 55 6.37 2.53 8.04
C GLY A 55 4.91 2.72 8.40
N GLU A 56 4.42 3.96 8.47
CA GLU A 56 3.01 4.24 8.73
C GLU A 56 2.13 3.65 7.63
N ARG A 57 1.05 2.96 8.01
CA ARG A 57 0.10 2.32 7.09
C ARG A 57 -1.35 2.56 7.56
N PRO A 58 -2.32 2.57 6.64
CA PRO A 58 -3.73 2.67 7.02
C PRO A 58 -4.15 1.56 7.97
N LYS A 59 -4.99 1.90 8.96
CA LYS A 59 -5.53 0.92 9.91
C LYS A 59 -6.44 -0.06 9.17
N ILE A 60 -6.14 -1.35 9.26
CA ILE A 60 -7.04 -2.40 8.77
C ILE A 60 -8.19 -2.54 9.77
N THR A 61 -9.42 -2.49 9.26
CA THR A 61 -10.65 -2.59 10.06
C THR A 61 -11.00 -4.05 10.35
N GLU A 62 -11.73 -4.31 11.44
CA GLU A 62 -12.02 -5.68 11.91
C GLU A 62 -12.94 -6.48 10.99
N ASP A 63 -13.71 -5.78 10.14
CA ASP A 63 -14.57 -6.33 9.10
C ASP A 63 -13.80 -6.77 7.85
N THR A 64 -12.52 -6.39 7.73
CA THR A 64 -11.68 -6.85 6.62
C THR A 64 -11.36 -8.35 6.77
N PRO A 65 -11.69 -9.20 5.77
CA PRO A 65 -11.35 -10.62 5.81
C PRO A 65 -9.85 -10.85 6.04
N GLU A 66 -9.50 -11.82 6.88
CA GLU A 66 -8.11 -12.06 7.29
C GLU A 66 -7.17 -12.30 6.09
N CYS A 67 -7.66 -12.97 5.04
CA CYS A 67 -6.91 -13.18 3.80
C CYS A 67 -6.54 -11.87 3.10
N PHE A 68 -7.46 -10.90 3.06
CA PHE A 68 -7.23 -9.57 2.48
C PHE A 68 -6.27 -8.78 3.37
N ALA A 69 -6.46 -8.83 4.69
CA ALA A 69 -5.57 -8.17 5.64
C ALA A 69 -4.12 -8.66 5.52
N LYS A 70 -3.91 -9.99 5.44
CA LYS A 70 -2.59 -10.59 5.24
C LYS A 70 -1.97 -10.17 3.90
N PHE A 71 -2.78 -10.18 2.83
CA PHE A 71 -2.32 -9.80 1.51
C PHE A 71 -1.92 -8.31 1.44
N MET A 72 -2.76 -7.41 1.96
CA MET A 72 -2.45 -5.97 2.02
C MET A 72 -1.15 -5.71 2.79
N LYS A 73 -0.96 -6.34 3.96
CA LYS A 73 0.29 -6.23 4.73
C LYS A 73 1.50 -6.67 3.90
N LYS A 74 1.39 -7.77 3.14
CA LYS A 74 2.46 -8.23 2.24
C LYS A 74 2.76 -7.23 1.13
N CYS A 75 1.75 -6.57 0.55
CA CYS A 75 1.94 -5.49 -0.41
C CYS A 75 2.64 -4.26 0.19
N TRP A 76 2.47 -4.02 1.49
CA TRP A 76 2.98 -2.87 2.21
C TRP A 76 4.37 -3.04 2.83
N GLU A 77 5.01 -4.19 2.59
CA GLU A 77 6.39 -4.46 3.03
C GLU A 77 7.34 -3.34 2.60
N THR A 78 8.18 -2.91 3.54
CA THR A 78 9.16 -1.84 3.29
C THR A 78 10.18 -2.26 2.24
N ASP A 79 10.63 -3.52 2.29
CA ASP A 79 11.53 -4.08 1.26
C ASP A 79 10.71 -4.44 0.00
N PRO A 80 10.94 -3.77 -1.15
CA PRO A 80 10.22 -4.06 -2.38
C PRO A 80 10.35 -5.51 -2.84
N LYS A 81 11.42 -6.22 -2.46
CA LYS A 81 11.65 -7.62 -2.84
C LYS A 81 10.76 -8.60 -2.07
N LYS A 82 10.20 -8.20 -0.93
CA LYS A 82 9.29 -9.03 -0.11
C LYS A 82 7.82 -8.87 -0.51
N ARG A 83 7.52 -7.87 -1.32
CA ARG A 83 6.17 -7.63 -1.86
C ARG A 83 5.78 -8.75 -2.82
N PRO A 84 4.47 -9.05 -2.95
CA PRO A 84 4.02 -10.12 -3.82
C PRO A 84 4.27 -9.78 -5.29
N SER A 85 4.73 -10.77 -6.04
CA SER A 85 4.80 -10.71 -7.49
C SER A 85 3.40 -10.71 -8.10
N ILE A 86 3.26 -10.18 -9.32
CA ILE A 86 1.98 -10.19 -10.06
C ILE A 86 1.36 -11.59 -10.18
N VAL A 87 2.19 -12.63 -10.22
CA VAL A 87 1.75 -14.04 -10.25
C VAL A 87 1.08 -14.43 -8.93
N GLU A 88 1.67 -14.06 -7.80
CA GLU A 88 1.09 -14.28 -6.47
C GLU A 88 -0.20 -13.47 -6.28
N ILE A 89 -0.22 -12.22 -6.76
CA ILE A 89 -1.44 -11.38 -6.77
C ILE A 89 -2.56 -12.11 -7.52
N LYS A 90 -2.29 -12.53 -8.76
CA LYS A 90 -3.27 -13.24 -9.59
C LYS A 90 -3.78 -14.53 -8.93
N ASN A 91 -2.91 -15.29 -8.28
CA ASN A 91 -3.28 -16.54 -7.62
C ASN A 91 -4.08 -16.32 -6.33
N THR A 92 -3.99 -15.14 -5.71
CA THR A 92 -4.75 -14.81 -4.49
C THR A 92 -6.23 -14.54 -4.79
N PHE A 93 -6.55 -14.06 -5.99
CA PHE A 93 -7.92 -13.69 -6.41
C PHE A 93 -8.55 -14.66 -7.41
N ARG A 94 -7.97 -15.84 -7.57
CA ARG A 94 -8.48 -16.89 -8.47
C ARG A 94 -9.25 -17.93 -7.68
#